data_AF-A0A1A8S0A2-F1
#
_entry.id   AF-A0A1A8S0A2-F1
#
_cell.length_a   1.000
_cell.length_b   1.000
_cell.length_c   1.000
_cell.angle_alpha   90.00
_cell.angle_beta   90.00
_cell.angle_gamma   90.00
#
_symmetry.space_group_name_H-M   'P 1'
#
loop_
_entity.id
_entity.type
_entity.pdbx_description
1 polymer ?
#
loop_
_entity_poly.entity_id
_entity_poly.type
_entity_poly.pdbx_seq_one_letter_code
_entity_poly.pdbx_strand_id
1 'polypeptide(L)'
;MAALWRRSAYFSFIRSSVRFPFRKPSVRSSHRWNRLYSGVASLAVAGGLCAVPFKQVDNLSHESLVRRAASLVTNSSNTFLSQTTLALIDALTEYSKAVHTLISLHEQYLASLGKLTPAQEDSVWQVIISQRGEVNDRHDAFRRFESTWVTAVKLCEMAAEAAYVSGAEQASVMVRTNIQVAQSQVEAAQKLSLDADKKLAATKVMEIERVTQHAASLQSSDDGEETPEAYLRED
;
A
#
# COMPACT_ATOMS: atom_id res chain seq x y z
N MET A 1 -32.53 12.44 -55.02
CA MET A 1 -32.65 11.03 -54.58
C MET A 1 -31.25 10.42 -54.54
N ALA A 2 -30.76 10.13 -53.32
CA ALA A 2 -29.67 9.23 -52.88
C ALA A 2 -28.33 9.25 -53.68
N ALA A 3 -27.24 9.84 -53.16
CA ALA A 3 -26.39 9.44 -52.02
C ALA A 3 -25.28 8.43 -52.39
N LEU A 4 -24.09 9.00 -52.66
CA LEU A 4 -22.78 8.36 -52.71
C LEU A 4 -22.37 7.90 -51.30
N TRP A 5 -22.15 6.60 -51.13
CA TRP A 5 -21.53 6.06 -49.92
C TRP A 5 -20.01 6.04 -50.08
N ARG A 6 -19.30 6.99 -49.44
CA ARG A 6 -17.89 6.82 -49.09
C ARG A 6 -17.82 6.28 -47.66
N ARG A 7 -17.39 5.03 -47.53
CA ARG A 7 -16.98 4.43 -46.25
C ARG A 7 -15.71 5.15 -45.75
N SER A 8 -15.81 5.85 -44.63
CA SER A 8 -14.65 6.22 -43.82
C SER A 8 -14.35 5.08 -42.84
N ALA A 9 -13.13 4.56 -42.91
CA ALA A 9 -12.64 3.51 -42.03
C ALA A 9 -12.18 4.15 -40.72
N TYR A 10 -12.93 3.90 -39.63
CA TYR A 10 -12.52 4.22 -38.28
C TYR A 10 -11.34 3.32 -37.88
N PHE A 11 -10.13 3.89 -37.80
CA PHE A 11 -9.00 3.24 -37.15
C PHE A 11 -9.15 3.36 -35.63
N SER A 12 -9.70 2.32 -35.01
CA SER A 12 -9.60 2.10 -33.57
C SER A 12 -8.18 1.64 -33.22
N PHE A 13 -7.34 2.56 -32.75
CA PHE A 13 -6.03 2.22 -32.17
C PHE A 13 -6.20 1.65 -30.76
N ILE A 14 -6.66 0.39 -30.66
CA ILE A 14 -6.41 -0.44 -29.48
C ILE A 14 -4.99 -0.99 -29.63
N ARG A 15 -3.99 -0.23 -29.16
CA ARG A 15 -2.59 -0.69 -29.19
C ARG A 15 -2.28 -1.48 -27.93
N SER A 16 -2.40 -2.80 -28.03
CA SER A 16 -1.82 -3.74 -27.08
C SER A 16 -0.28 -3.74 -27.23
N SER A 17 0.48 -3.82 -26.14
CA SER A 17 1.88 -4.23 -26.18
C SER A 17 2.37 -4.84 -24.86
N VAL A 18 2.67 -6.12 -24.98
CA VAL A 18 3.74 -6.95 -24.38
C VAL A 18 4.65 -6.28 -23.35
N ARG A 19 4.71 -6.88 -22.16
CA ARG A 19 5.60 -6.52 -21.05
C ARG A 19 7.01 -7.08 -21.29
N PHE A 20 8.03 -6.24 -21.20
CA PHE A 20 9.42 -6.64 -20.96
C PHE A 20 9.84 -6.15 -19.57
N PRO A 21 10.17 -7.03 -18.61
CA PRO A 21 10.67 -6.59 -17.32
C PRO A 21 12.18 -6.34 -17.39
N PHE A 22 12.59 -5.06 -17.38
CA PHE A 22 13.98 -4.69 -17.15
C PHE A 22 14.23 -4.61 -15.65
N ARG A 23 14.72 -5.70 -15.07
CA ARG A 23 15.05 -5.81 -13.64
C ARG A 23 16.43 -5.16 -13.39
N LYS A 24 16.47 -4.02 -12.70
CA LYS A 24 17.71 -3.49 -12.11
C LYS A 24 17.79 -3.85 -10.61
N PRO A 25 18.99 -4.07 -10.05
CA PRO A 25 19.16 -4.57 -8.69
C PRO A 25 19.04 -3.44 -7.67
N SER A 26 18.34 -3.70 -6.57
CA SER A 26 18.30 -2.82 -5.40
C SER A 26 19.60 -2.93 -4.60
N VAL A 27 20.27 -1.79 -4.43
CA VAL A 27 21.39 -1.63 -3.49
C VAL A 27 20.80 -1.53 -2.08
N ARG A 28 21.09 -2.54 -1.26
CA ARG A 28 20.63 -2.63 0.13
C ARG A 28 21.55 -1.80 1.03
N SER A 29 21.10 -0.61 1.41
CA SER A 29 21.72 0.21 2.46
C SER A 29 21.50 -0.46 3.82
N SER A 30 22.59 -0.90 4.47
CA SER A 30 22.60 -1.43 5.84
C SER A 30 22.83 -0.27 6.81
N HIS A 31 21.76 0.24 7.43
CA HIS A 31 21.87 1.21 8.51
C HIS A 31 22.40 0.51 9.78
N ARG A 32 23.67 0.76 10.09
CA ARG A 32 24.36 0.36 11.32
C ARG A 32 23.82 1.17 12.51
N TRP A 33 23.27 0.50 13.51
CA TRP A 33 22.94 1.11 14.80
C TRP A 33 24.16 1.06 15.72
N ASN A 34 24.76 2.22 15.97
CA ASN A 34 25.73 2.38 17.06
C ASN A 34 24.95 2.40 18.39
N ARG A 35 25.16 1.37 19.21
CA ARG A 35 24.65 1.27 20.59
C ARG A 35 25.82 1.56 21.53
N LEU A 36 25.85 2.75 22.12
CA LEU A 36 26.84 3.12 23.12
C LEU A 36 26.53 2.41 24.44
N TYR A 37 27.45 1.57 24.89
CA TYR A 37 27.58 1.12 26.27
C TYR A 37 28.49 2.11 27.01
N SER A 38 27.98 2.76 28.06
CA SER A 38 28.78 3.23 29.19
C SER A 38 27.86 3.61 30.33
N GLY A 39 28.04 2.96 31.48
CA GLY A 39 27.22 3.23 32.67
C GLY A 39 27.29 2.10 33.69
N VAL A 40 28.47 1.90 34.26
CA VAL A 40 28.70 1.03 35.42
C VAL A 40 27.99 1.64 36.63
N ALA A 41 27.12 0.87 37.28
CA ALA A 41 26.74 1.12 38.67
C ALA A 41 26.84 -0.21 39.43
N SER A 42 27.92 -0.29 40.20
CA SER A 42 28.20 -1.31 41.20
C SER A 42 27.06 -1.34 42.23
N LEU A 43 26.38 -2.47 42.38
CA LEU A 43 25.50 -2.73 43.52
C LEU A 43 26.28 -3.60 44.51
N ALA A 44 26.64 -2.97 45.62
CA ALA A 44 27.39 -3.56 46.72
C ALA A 44 26.67 -4.80 47.28
N VAL A 45 27.44 -5.87 47.41
CA VAL A 45 27.11 -7.02 48.26
C VAL A 45 27.21 -6.54 49.71
N ALA A 46 26.07 -6.40 50.38
CA ALA A 46 26.00 -6.25 51.83
C ALA A 46 25.09 -7.35 52.39
N GLY A 47 25.65 -8.11 53.33
CA GLY A 47 25.08 -9.31 53.89
C GLY A 47 23.72 -9.12 54.54
N GLY A 48 22.79 -9.93 54.10
CA GLY A 48 21.59 -10.34 54.82
C GLY A 48 21.21 -11.69 54.24
N LEU A 49 21.41 -12.76 55.00
CA LEU A 49 20.87 -14.08 54.70
C LEU A 49 19.34 -14.03 54.83
N CYS A 50 18.69 -13.31 53.92
CA CYS A 50 17.28 -13.56 53.64
C CYS A 50 17.26 -14.90 52.92
N ALA A 51 16.90 -15.95 53.64
CA ALA A 51 16.49 -17.21 53.05
C ALA A 51 15.30 -16.91 52.13
N VAL A 52 15.59 -16.56 50.87
CA VAL A 52 14.62 -16.65 49.79
C VAL A 52 14.23 -18.12 49.77
N PRO A 53 12.96 -18.49 49.97
CA PRO A 53 12.57 -19.86 49.78
C PRO A 53 12.93 -20.17 48.33
N PHE A 54 13.92 -21.04 48.14
CA PHE A 54 14.12 -21.69 46.86
C PHE A 54 12.79 -22.37 46.56
N LYS A 55 11.98 -21.76 45.70
CA LYS A 55 10.84 -22.44 45.11
C LYS A 55 11.43 -23.67 44.44
N GLN A 56 11.07 -24.80 45.02
CA GLN A 56 11.09 -26.13 44.48
C GLN A 56 11.21 -26.08 42.95
N VAL A 57 12.26 -26.76 42.45
CA VAL A 57 12.51 -27.12 41.04
C VAL A 57 11.19 -27.10 40.30
N ASP A 58 11.08 -26.28 39.22
CA ASP A 58 9.98 -26.33 38.27
C ASP A 58 9.57 -27.79 38.15
N ASN A 59 8.40 -28.16 38.69
CA ASN A 59 7.97 -29.55 38.65
C ASN A 59 7.98 -29.87 37.16
N LEU A 60 8.92 -30.69 36.68
CA LEU A 60 9.05 -31.12 35.28
C LEU A 60 7.86 -32.02 34.87
N SER A 61 6.73 -31.86 35.55
CA SER A 61 5.47 -32.43 35.13
C SER A 61 5.18 -31.96 33.71
N HIS A 62 4.59 -32.86 32.94
CA HIS A 62 4.20 -32.55 31.57
C HIS A 62 3.31 -31.31 31.50
N GLU A 63 2.45 -31.07 32.50
CA GLU A 63 1.61 -29.87 32.61
C GLU A 63 2.40 -28.55 32.64
N SER A 64 3.48 -28.46 33.42
CA SER A 64 4.28 -27.22 33.51
C SER A 64 5.03 -26.95 32.21
N LEU A 65 5.55 -28.02 31.58
CA LEU A 65 6.25 -27.95 30.29
C LEU A 65 5.28 -27.56 29.17
N VAL A 66 4.07 -28.12 29.15
CA VAL A 66 3.01 -27.78 28.19
C VAL A 66 2.58 -26.32 28.37
N ARG A 67 2.35 -25.86 29.60
CA ARG A 67 2.03 -24.45 29.89
C ARG A 67 3.12 -23.49 29.43
N ARG A 68 4.39 -23.86 29.64
CA ARG A 68 5.54 -23.07 29.18
C ARG A 68 5.63 -23.05 27.65
N ALA A 69 5.44 -24.20 27.01
CA ALA A 69 5.44 -24.29 25.54
C ALA A 69 4.31 -23.43 24.94
N ALA A 70 3.10 -23.50 25.49
CA ALA A 70 1.97 -22.67 25.08
C ALA A 70 2.31 -21.17 25.22
N SER A 71 2.90 -20.76 26.35
CA SER A 71 3.32 -19.36 26.57
C SER A 71 4.38 -18.90 25.55
N LEU A 72 5.33 -19.76 25.18
CA LEU A 72 6.33 -19.46 24.14
C LEU A 72 5.68 -19.31 22.76
N VAL A 73 4.74 -20.19 22.41
CA VAL A 73 3.98 -20.10 21.16
C VAL A 73 3.18 -18.81 21.11
N THR A 74 2.54 -18.41 22.21
CA THR A 74 1.83 -17.13 22.30
C THR A 74 2.76 -15.93 22.08
N ASN A 75 3.92 -15.88 22.74
CA ASN A 75 4.88 -14.78 22.57
C ASN A 75 5.44 -14.69 21.15
N SER A 76 5.77 -15.83 20.55
CA SER A 76 6.26 -15.89 19.17
C SER A 76 5.20 -15.47 18.17
N SER A 77 3.96 -15.98 18.33
CA SER A 77 2.83 -15.60 17.48
C SER A 77 2.52 -14.11 17.60
N ASN A 78 2.55 -13.57 18.82
CA ASN A 78 2.34 -12.15 19.05
C ASN A 78 3.42 -11.27 18.39
N THR A 79 4.68 -11.70 18.43
CA THR A 79 5.77 -11.01 17.70
C THR A 79 5.51 -11.03 16.20
N PHE A 80 5.12 -12.18 15.66
CA PHE A 80 4.79 -12.31 14.24
C PHE A 80 3.59 -11.43 13.85
N LEU A 81 2.55 -11.37 14.69
CA LEU A 81 1.41 -10.48 14.52
C LEU A 81 1.85 -9.01 14.51
N SER A 82 2.64 -8.56 15.49
CA SER A 82 3.12 -7.17 15.52
C SER A 82 3.91 -6.79 14.26
N GLN A 83 4.80 -7.68 13.80
CA GLN A 83 5.59 -7.43 12.59
C GLN A 83 4.75 -7.39 11.32
N THR A 84 3.79 -8.30 11.18
CA THR A 84 2.90 -8.34 10.01
C THR A 84 1.89 -7.21 10.00
N THR A 85 1.38 -6.80 11.16
CA THR A 85 0.52 -5.62 11.33
C THR A 85 1.26 -4.36 10.86
N LEU A 86 2.49 -4.14 11.35
CA LEU A 86 3.30 -2.99 10.95
C LEU A 86 3.57 -3.00 9.44
N ALA A 87 4.02 -4.13 8.90
CA ALA A 87 4.31 -4.25 7.47
C ALA A 87 3.08 -4.01 6.58
N LEU A 88 1.89 -4.44 7.03
CA LEU A 88 0.63 -4.19 6.33
C LEU A 88 0.25 -2.71 6.38
N ILE A 89 0.33 -2.07 7.54
CA ILE A 89 0.02 -0.64 7.69
C ILE A 89 0.97 0.21 6.84
N ASP A 90 2.26 -0.10 6.84
CA ASP A 90 3.25 0.59 6.00
C ASP A 90 2.93 0.40 4.51
N ALA A 91 2.60 -0.82 4.09
CA ALA A 91 2.25 -1.10 2.69
C ALA A 91 0.96 -0.40 2.25
N LEU A 92 -0.09 -0.36 3.08
CA LEU A 92 -1.33 0.39 2.83
C LEU A 92 -1.07 1.89 2.72
N THR A 93 -0.20 2.41 3.58
CA THR A 93 0.19 3.82 3.58
C THR A 93 0.94 4.19 2.30
N GLU A 94 1.92 3.38 1.90
CA GLU A 94 2.67 3.57 0.65
C GLU A 94 1.80 3.45 -0.59
N TYR A 95 0.85 2.51 -0.60
CA TYR A 95 -0.17 2.41 -1.65
C TYR A 95 -1.01 3.68 -1.74
N SER A 96 -1.52 4.16 -0.61
CA SER A 96 -2.36 5.38 -0.55
C SER A 96 -1.58 6.61 -1.06
N LYS A 97 -0.30 6.74 -0.70
CA LYS A 97 0.58 7.79 -1.25
C LYS A 97 0.71 7.69 -2.76
N ALA A 98 1.00 6.50 -3.30
CA ALA A 98 1.13 6.30 -4.74
C ALA A 98 -0.16 6.65 -5.49
N VAL A 99 -1.31 6.32 -4.92
CA VAL A 99 -2.64 6.70 -5.44
C VAL A 99 -2.83 8.22 -5.43
N HIS A 100 -2.51 8.90 -4.33
CA HIS A 100 -2.60 10.35 -4.26
C HIS A 100 -1.67 11.05 -5.25
N THR A 101 -0.44 10.57 -5.44
CA THR A 101 0.46 11.07 -6.48
C THR A 101 -0.15 10.94 -7.87
N LEU A 102 -0.78 9.79 -8.18
CA LEU A 102 -1.48 9.60 -9.45
C LEU A 102 -2.64 10.59 -9.61
N ILE A 103 -3.44 10.79 -8.58
CA ILE A 103 -4.54 11.77 -8.57
C ILE A 103 -4.01 13.17 -8.88
N SER A 104 -2.92 13.60 -8.22
CA SER A 104 -2.35 14.92 -8.44
C SER A 104 -1.80 15.09 -9.86
N LEU A 105 -1.17 14.05 -10.44
CA LEU A 105 -0.72 14.08 -11.83
C LEU A 105 -1.89 14.25 -12.80
N HIS A 106 -2.98 13.51 -12.56
CA HIS A 106 -4.22 13.63 -13.32
C HIS A 106 -4.81 15.04 -13.25
N GLU A 107 -4.98 15.59 -12.04
CA GLU A 107 -5.52 16.94 -11.84
C GLU A 107 -4.65 18.01 -12.52
N GLN A 108 -3.32 17.88 -12.45
CA GLN A 108 -2.39 18.78 -13.13
C GLN A 108 -2.49 18.68 -14.65
N TYR A 109 -2.55 17.46 -15.20
CA TYR A 109 -2.75 17.25 -16.63
C TYR A 109 -4.04 17.95 -17.10
N LEU A 110 -5.16 17.73 -16.39
CA LEU A 110 -6.44 18.35 -16.70
C LEU A 110 -6.41 19.88 -16.65
N ALA A 111 -5.67 20.48 -15.69
CA ALA A 111 -5.51 21.93 -15.60
C ALA A 111 -4.66 22.54 -16.75
N SER A 112 -3.83 21.70 -17.38
CA SER A 112 -2.94 22.05 -18.49
C SER A 112 -3.48 21.69 -19.88
N LEU A 113 -4.70 21.14 -19.98
CA LEU A 113 -5.33 20.81 -21.26
C LEU A 113 -5.33 22.01 -22.20
N GLY A 114 -4.94 21.77 -23.46
CA GLY A 114 -4.82 22.78 -24.50
C GLY A 114 -3.61 23.73 -24.37
N LYS A 115 -2.82 23.63 -23.28
CA LYS A 115 -1.64 24.49 -23.04
C LYS A 115 -0.31 23.77 -23.29
N LEU A 116 -0.35 22.45 -23.47
CA LEU A 116 0.83 21.62 -23.69
C LEU A 116 1.07 21.41 -25.18
N THR A 117 2.35 21.41 -25.59
CA THR A 117 2.73 20.91 -26.90
C THR A 117 2.59 19.39 -26.96
N PRO A 118 2.45 18.77 -28.14
CA PRO A 118 2.32 17.31 -28.27
C PRO A 118 3.46 16.52 -27.59
N ALA A 119 4.69 17.02 -27.64
CA ALA A 119 5.84 16.39 -26.99
C ALA A 119 5.78 16.48 -25.46
N GLN A 120 5.29 17.59 -24.92
CA GLN A 120 5.10 17.76 -23.47
C GLN A 120 3.95 16.89 -22.97
N GLU A 121 2.85 16.82 -23.73
CA GLU A 121 1.72 15.95 -23.41
C GLU A 121 2.16 14.48 -23.35
N ASP A 122 2.90 13.99 -24.35
CA ASP A 122 3.43 12.62 -24.33
C ASP A 122 4.33 12.38 -23.11
N SER A 123 5.22 13.33 -22.76
CA SER A 123 6.05 13.23 -21.57
C SER A 123 5.23 13.11 -20.27
N VAL A 124 4.18 13.91 -20.11
CA VAL A 124 3.27 13.83 -18.95
C VAL A 124 2.57 12.47 -18.93
N TRP A 125 2.16 11.99 -20.10
CA TRP A 125 1.51 10.69 -20.24
C TRP A 125 2.40 9.51 -19.87
N GLN A 126 3.68 9.54 -20.23
CA GLN A 126 4.64 8.52 -19.81
C GLN A 126 4.81 8.49 -18.28
N VAL A 127 4.85 9.66 -17.62
CA VAL A 127 4.91 9.74 -16.15
C VAL A 127 3.66 9.13 -15.52
N ILE A 128 2.48 9.44 -16.05
CA ILE A 128 1.21 8.86 -15.57
C ILE A 128 1.18 7.33 -15.75
N ILE A 129 1.66 6.82 -16.89
CA ILE A 129 1.75 5.37 -17.12
C ILE A 129 2.69 4.72 -16.11
N SER A 130 3.87 5.32 -15.89
CA SER A 130 4.83 4.83 -14.89
C SER A 130 4.22 4.83 -13.49
N GLN A 131 3.50 5.90 -13.11
CA GLN A 131 2.87 6.00 -11.79
C GLN A 131 1.74 4.96 -11.62
N ARG A 132 0.98 4.65 -12.68
CA ARG A 132 0.00 3.55 -12.66
C ARG A 132 0.67 2.19 -12.41
N GLY A 133 1.86 1.98 -12.96
CA GLY A 133 2.70 0.82 -12.66
C GLY A 133 3.07 0.75 -11.17
N GLU A 134 3.56 1.85 -10.60
CA GLU A 134 3.91 1.93 -9.17
C GLU A 134 2.70 1.65 -8.27
N VAL A 135 1.53 2.23 -8.58
CA VAL A 135 0.28 1.96 -7.84
C VAL A 135 -0.05 0.46 -7.85
N ASN A 136 0.09 -0.21 -9.01
CA ASN A 136 -0.17 -1.64 -9.11
C ASN A 136 0.84 -2.47 -8.29
N ASP A 137 2.13 -2.13 -8.36
CA ASP A 137 3.17 -2.83 -7.59
C ASP A 137 2.96 -2.67 -6.08
N ARG A 138 2.57 -1.48 -5.62
CA ARG A 138 2.21 -1.24 -4.21
C ARG A 138 0.93 -1.94 -3.82
N HIS A 139 -0.04 -2.05 -4.74
CA HIS A 139 -1.25 -2.82 -4.53
C HIS A 139 -0.92 -4.29 -4.26
N ASP A 140 -0.15 -4.91 -5.14
CA ASP A 140 0.26 -6.31 -5.01
C ASP A 140 1.08 -6.55 -3.72
N ALA A 141 1.93 -5.58 -3.34
CA ALA A 141 2.69 -5.63 -2.10
C ALA A 141 1.78 -5.64 -0.85
N PHE A 142 0.80 -4.74 -0.75
CA PHE A 142 -0.07 -4.73 0.44
C PHE A 142 -0.97 -5.96 0.48
N ARG A 143 -1.47 -6.46 -0.66
CA ARG A 143 -2.28 -7.71 -0.72
C ARG A 143 -1.50 -8.92 -0.20
N ARG A 144 -0.21 -8.99 -0.51
CA ARG A 144 0.68 -10.04 0.03
C ARG A 144 0.83 -9.95 1.54
N PHE A 145 1.05 -8.74 2.07
CA PHE A 145 1.14 -8.53 3.51
C PHE A 145 -0.19 -8.78 4.23
N GLU A 146 -1.32 -8.44 3.61
CA GLU A 146 -2.66 -8.70 4.14
C GLU A 146 -2.90 -10.21 4.31
N SER A 147 -2.58 -11.01 3.30
CA SER A 147 -2.66 -12.47 3.40
C SER A 147 -1.76 -13.03 4.52
N THR A 148 -0.56 -12.48 4.67
CA THR A 148 0.38 -12.87 5.73
C THR A 148 -0.14 -12.48 7.12
N TRP A 149 -0.71 -11.29 7.25
CA TRP A 149 -1.30 -10.77 8.49
C TRP A 149 -2.53 -11.57 8.92
N VAL A 150 -3.43 -11.92 7.99
CA VAL A 150 -4.58 -12.81 8.27
C VAL A 150 -4.10 -14.16 8.81
N THR A 151 -2.99 -14.67 8.28
CA THR A 151 -2.37 -15.91 8.79
C THR A 151 -1.80 -15.71 10.20
N ALA A 152 -1.16 -14.57 10.48
CA ALA A 152 -0.66 -14.24 11.81
C ALA A 152 -1.79 -14.12 12.85
N VAL A 153 -2.92 -13.51 12.48
CA VAL A 153 -4.12 -13.44 13.35
C VAL A 153 -4.60 -14.85 13.71
N LYS A 154 -4.77 -15.74 12.72
CA LYS A 154 -5.19 -17.14 12.97
C LYS A 154 -4.21 -17.89 13.87
N LEU A 155 -2.90 -17.70 13.66
CA LEU A 155 -1.88 -18.30 14.53
C LEU A 155 -2.01 -17.80 15.98
N CYS A 156 -2.24 -16.50 16.17
CA CYS A 156 -2.49 -15.91 17.47
C CYS A 156 -3.78 -16.43 18.12
N GLU A 157 -4.86 -16.61 17.37
CA GLU A 157 -6.11 -17.21 17.87
C GLU A 157 -5.87 -18.63 18.39
N MET A 158 -5.22 -19.49 17.59
CA MET A 158 -4.88 -20.85 18.02
C MET A 158 -3.92 -20.85 19.22
N ALA A 159 -2.94 -19.95 19.25
CA ALA A 159 -2.02 -19.80 20.37
C ALA A 159 -2.75 -19.35 21.66
N ALA A 160 -3.79 -18.52 21.52
CA ALA A 160 -4.65 -18.11 22.63
C ALA A 160 -5.41 -19.30 23.22
N GLU A 161 -5.98 -20.15 22.36
CA GLU A 161 -6.68 -21.36 22.77
C GLU A 161 -5.74 -22.35 23.44
N ALA A 162 -4.56 -22.60 22.86
CA ALA A 162 -3.55 -23.48 23.44
C ALA A 162 -3.10 -22.97 24.82
N ALA A 163 -2.89 -21.67 24.98
CA ALA A 163 -2.56 -21.06 26.26
C ALA A 163 -3.69 -21.22 27.28
N TYR A 164 -4.95 -21.02 26.87
CA TYR A 164 -6.12 -21.20 27.75
C TYR A 164 -6.23 -22.65 28.26
N VAL A 165 -6.19 -23.63 27.35
CA VAL A 165 -6.30 -25.06 27.69
C VAL A 165 -5.14 -25.55 28.56
N SER A 166 -3.96 -24.94 28.44
CA SER A 166 -2.76 -25.32 29.22
C SER A 166 -2.64 -24.62 30.59
N GLY A 167 -3.65 -23.83 31.00
CA GLY A 167 -3.63 -23.06 32.23
C GLY A 167 -2.68 -21.86 32.21
N ALA A 168 -2.46 -21.26 31.04
CA ALA A 168 -1.75 -20.00 30.83
C ALA A 168 -2.74 -18.89 30.45
N GLU A 169 -3.78 -18.69 31.26
CA GLU A 169 -4.91 -17.78 30.97
C GLU A 169 -4.45 -16.35 30.73
N GLN A 170 -3.44 -15.88 31.48
CA GLN A 170 -2.89 -14.53 31.30
C GLN A 170 -2.27 -14.33 29.91
N ALA A 171 -1.59 -15.35 29.38
CA ALA A 171 -1.04 -15.32 28.02
C ALA A 171 -2.17 -15.33 26.98
N SER A 172 -3.22 -16.14 27.21
CA SER A 172 -4.41 -16.19 26.36
C SER A 172 -5.13 -14.84 26.27
N VAL A 173 -5.40 -14.20 27.41
CA VAL A 173 -6.03 -12.87 27.47
C VAL A 173 -5.17 -11.84 26.74
N MET A 174 -3.86 -11.80 27.02
CA MET A 174 -2.94 -10.86 26.38
C MET A 174 -2.96 -10.95 24.86
N VAL A 175 -2.86 -12.16 24.29
CA VAL A 175 -2.83 -12.30 22.83
C VAL A 175 -4.18 -11.96 22.19
N ARG A 176 -5.29 -12.28 22.84
CA ARG A 176 -6.64 -11.88 22.36
C ARG A 176 -6.79 -10.35 22.33
N THR A 177 -6.34 -9.66 23.37
CA THR A 177 -6.31 -8.19 23.38
C THR A 177 -5.41 -7.64 22.27
N ASN A 178 -4.23 -8.23 22.05
CA ASN A 178 -3.32 -7.78 20.99
C ASN A 178 -3.90 -8.01 19.58
N ILE A 179 -4.67 -9.09 19.36
CA ILE A 179 -5.43 -9.29 18.12
C ILE A 179 -6.40 -8.13 17.90
N GLN A 180 -7.20 -7.77 18.90
CA GLN A 180 -8.17 -6.68 18.79
C GLN A 180 -7.50 -5.34 18.46
N VAL A 181 -6.38 -5.03 19.13
CA VAL A 181 -5.60 -3.83 18.85
C VAL A 181 -5.06 -3.85 17.42
N ALA A 182 -4.45 -4.96 16.98
CA ALA A 182 -3.94 -5.11 15.62
C ALA A 182 -5.03 -4.93 14.56
N GLN A 183 -6.21 -5.52 14.77
CA GLN A 183 -7.37 -5.37 13.87
C GLN A 183 -7.80 -3.90 13.77
N SER A 184 -7.97 -3.22 14.91
CA SER A 184 -8.37 -1.80 14.92
C SER A 184 -7.39 -0.88 14.18
N GLN A 185 -6.09 -1.16 14.29
CA GLN A 185 -5.05 -0.39 13.61
C GLN A 185 -5.07 -0.63 12.09
N VAL A 186 -5.23 -1.89 11.67
CA VAL A 186 -5.32 -2.24 10.24
C VAL A 186 -6.59 -1.66 9.62
N GLU A 187 -7.73 -1.74 10.30
CA GLU A 187 -8.99 -1.15 9.84
C GLU A 187 -8.87 0.36 9.62
N ALA A 188 -8.20 1.07 10.53
CA ALA A 188 -7.94 2.50 10.38
C ALA A 188 -7.09 2.80 9.13
N ALA A 189 -6.03 2.02 8.88
CA ALA A 189 -5.19 2.18 7.69
C ALA A 189 -5.94 1.82 6.39
N GLN A 190 -6.74 0.75 6.38
CA GLN A 190 -7.57 0.35 5.24
C GLN A 190 -8.61 1.41 4.89
N LYS A 191 -9.19 2.08 5.89
CA LYS A 191 -10.14 3.17 5.65
C LYS A 191 -9.49 4.31 4.84
N LEU A 192 -8.24 4.65 5.13
CA LEU A 192 -7.50 5.68 4.39
C LEU A 192 -7.24 5.26 2.94
N SER A 193 -6.84 4.01 2.71
CA SER A 193 -6.63 3.52 1.34
C SER A 193 -7.92 3.47 0.52
N LEU A 194 -9.04 3.07 1.15
CA LEU A 194 -10.35 3.05 0.50
C LEU A 194 -10.84 4.46 0.12
N ASP A 195 -10.53 5.47 0.95
CA ASP A 195 -10.84 6.86 0.61
C ASP A 195 -10.02 7.35 -0.59
N ALA A 196 -8.72 7.02 -0.62
CA ALA A 196 -7.85 7.31 -1.77
C ALA A 196 -8.36 6.64 -3.06
N ASP A 197 -8.81 5.40 -3.00
CA ASP A 197 -9.39 4.67 -4.14
C ASP A 197 -10.69 5.31 -4.64
N LYS A 198 -11.58 5.70 -3.73
CA LYS A 198 -12.81 6.43 -4.08
C LYS A 198 -12.50 7.74 -4.79
N LYS A 199 -11.52 8.49 -4.27
CA LYS A 199 -11.07 9.73 -4.90
C LYS A 199 -10.47 9.47 -6.28
N LEU A 200 -9.63 8.44 -6.42
CA LEU A 200 -9.06 8.06 -7.71
C LEU A 200 -10.14 7.70 -8.74
N ALA A 201 -11.16 6.95 -8.33
CA ALA A 201 -12.29 6.63 -9.20
C ALA A 201 -13.03 7.89 -9.66
N ALA A 202 -13.31 8.83 -8.76
CA ALA A 202 -13.92 10.11 -9.10
C ALA A 202 -13.04 10.94 -10.06
N THR A 203 -11.73 11.00 -9.82
CA THR A 203 -10.79 11.72 -10.70
C THR A 203 -10.73 11.11 -12.10
N LYS A 204 -10.75 9.78 -12.24
CA LYS A 204 -10.79 9.11 -13.55
C LYS A 204 -12.07 9.43 -14.34
N VAL A 205 -13.22 9.53 -13.66
CA VAL A 205 -14.48 9.93 -14.31
C VAL A 205 -14.38 11.36 -14.82
N MET A 206 -13.89 12.28 -13.99
CA MET A 206 -13.69 13.69 -14.39
C MET A 206 -12.68 13.83 -15.54
N GLU A 207 -11.61 13.02 -15.54
CA GLU A 207 -10.61 12.99 -16.61
C GLU A 207 -11.25 12.65 -17.95
N ILE A 208 -12.05 11.57 -18.01
CA ILE A 208 -12.75 11.13 -19.22
C ILE A 208 -13.70 12.24 -19.72
N GLU A 209 -14.47 12.85 -18.82
CA GLU A 209 -15.41 13.91 -19.19
C GLU A 209 -14.69 15.15 -19.76
N ARG A 210 -13.64 15.62 -19.09
CA ARG A 210 -12.88 16.81 -19.53
C ARG A 210 -12.13 16.58 -20.84
N VAL A 211 -11.50 15.42 -21.00
CA VAL A 211 -10.78 15.07 -22.23
C VAL A 211 -11.74 14.91 -23.41
N THR A 212 -12.92 14.31 -23.21
CA THR A 212 -13.92 14.19 -24.27
C THR A 212 -14.51 15.54 -24.68
N GLN A 213 -14.81 16.42 -23.73
CA GLN A 213 -15.24 17.80 -23.99
C GLN A 213 -14.18 18.60 -24.75
N HIS A 214 -12.91 18.49 -24.36
CA HIS A 214 -11.80 19.15 -25.04
C HIS A 214 -11.64 18.65 -26.48
N ALA A 215 -11.68 17.32 -26.70
CA ALA A 215 -11.61 16.73 -28.04
C ALA A 215 -12.79 17.18 -28.93
N ALA A 216 -14.00 17.28 -28.39
CA ALA A 216 -15.16 17.78 -29.13
C ALA A 216 -15.00 19.26 -29.51
N SER A 217 -14.44 20.10 -28.63
CA SER A 217 -14.21 21.53 -28.92
C SER A 217 -13.17 21.76 -30.04
N LEU A 218 -12.15 20.90 -30.12
CA LEU A 218 -11.18 20.92 -31.22
C LEU A 218 -11.82 20.53 -32.55
N GLN A 219 -12.72 19.55 -32.56
CA GLN A 219 -13.44 19.16 -33.79
C GLN A 219 -14.41 20.25 -34.27
N SER A 220 -15.07 20.97 -33.34
CA SER A 220 -15.97 22.06 -33.71
C SER A 220 -15.27 23.33 -34.21
N SER A 221 -13.98 23.51 -33.89
CA SER A 221 -13.18 24.66 -34.35
C SER A 221 -12.52 24.40 -35.70
N ASP A 222 -12.21 23.14 -36.03
CA ASP A 222 -11.66 22.72 -37.33
C ASP A 222 -12.68 22.81 -38.49
N ASP A 223 -13.98 22.69 -38.19
CA ASP A 223 -15.08 22.83 -39.17
C ASP A 223 -15.48 24.31 -39.45
N GLY A 224 -14.84 25.29 -38.81
CA GLY A 224 -15.33 26.68 -38.72
C GLY A 224 -14.59 27.77 -39.50
N GLU A 225 -13.31 27.61 -39.88
CA GLU A 225 -12.54 28.67 -40.55
C GLU A 225 -11.60 28.12 -41.63
N GLU A 226 -12.17 27.70 -42.75
CA GLU A 226 -11.48 27.71 -44.06
C GLU A 226 -12.10 28.83 -44.93
N THR A 227 -12.06 30.07 -44.45
CA THR A 227 -12.12 31.22 -45.36
C THR A 227 -10.71 31.46 -45.90
N PRO A 228 -10.43 31.27 -47.19
CA PRO A 228 -9.11 31.54 -47.74
C PRO A 228 -8.81 33.04 -47.56
N GLU A 229 -7.84 33.37 -46.69
CA GLU A 229 -7.28 34.72 -46.50
C GLU A 229 -6.70 35.33 -47.80
N ALA A 230 -6.75 34.62 -48.92
CA ALA A 230 -6.31 35.07 -50.24
C ALA A 230 -7.15 36.21 -50.85
N TYR A 231 -8.29 36.59 -50.26
CA TYR A 231 -9.16 37.65 -50.79
C TYR A 231 -9.05 39.02 -50.09
N LEU A 232 -8.14 39.21 -49.12
CA LEU A 232 -8.01 40.48 -48.37
C LEU A 232 -6.77 41.32 -48.73
N ARG A 233 -6.23 41.14 -49.94
CA ARG A 233 -5.31 42.12 -50.52
C ARG A 233 -5.92 42.64 -51.82
N GLU A 234 -6.68 43.73 -51.69
CA GLU A 234 -7.01 44.60 -52.81
C GLU A 234 -5.93 45.70 -52.90
N ASP A 235 -5.42 45.92 -54.10
CA ASP A 235 -4.47 46.98 -54.50
C ASP A 235 -5.08 48.38 -54.39
#